data_AF-X0Z597-F1
#
_entry.id   AF-X0Z597-F1
#
_cell.length_a   1.000
_cell.length_b   1.000
_cell.length_c   1.000
_cell.angle_alpha   90.00
_cell.angle_beta   90.00
_cell.angle_gamma   90.00
#
_symmetry.space_group_name_H-M   'P 1'
#
loop_
_entity.id
_entity.type
_entity.pdbx_description
1 polymer ?
#
loop_
_entity_poly.entity_id
_entity_poly.type
_entity_poly.pdbx_seq_one_letter_code
_entity_poly.pdbx_strand_id
1 'polypeptide(L)'
;MESAKNITIKSVGKPIDNIDSINLAKLLNDHVVTKGDIINVYFMGQRYDFKIIKHSPRTKVVSIHPMTKITISDKIINQKIGVEIRSMKDVFDDDLVIIEKIKTVSVHKIQTVK
;
A
#
# COMPACT_ATOMS: atom_id res chain seq x y z
N MET A 1 -7.42 16.30 -9.75
CA MET A 1 -6.63 15.36 -8.94
C MET A 1 -5.57 16.18 -8.23
N GLU A 2 -5.44 16.07 -6.92
CA GLU A 2 -4.49 16.90 -6.14
C GLU A 2 -3.27 16.07 -5.73
N SER A 3 -2.12 16.74 -5.61
CA SER A 3 -0.89 16.15 -5.09
C SER A 3 -0.98 16.00 -3.57
N ALA A 4 -0.61 14.82 -3.06
CA ALA A 4 -0.56 14.56 -1.64
C ALA A 4 0.59 15.33 -1.00
N LYS A 5 0.28 16.16 -0.01
CA LYS A 5 1.29 16.80 0.85
C LYS A 5 1.82 15.80 1.88
N ASN A 6 0.92 15.00 2.45
CA ASN A 6 1.25 14.00 3.46
C ASN A 6 0.43 12.73 3.24
N ILE A 7 1.05 11.58 3.43
CA ILE A 7 0.38 10.27 3.42
C ILE A 7 0.81 9.49 4.65
N THR A 8 -0.15 8.89 5.34
CA THR A 8 0.14 7.92 6.40
C THR A 8 -0.23 6.54 5.93
N ILE A 9 0.75 5.64 6.01
CA ILE A 9 0.60 4.24 5.64
C ILE A 9 0.81 3.34 6.86
N LYS A 10 0.28 2.12 6.77
CA LYS A 10 0.56 1.04 7.73
C LYS A 10 1.01 -0.19 6.97
N SER A 11 2.00 -0.89 7.50
CA SER A 11 2.36 -2.19 6.97
C SER A 11 1.27 -3.23 7.27
N VAL A 12 1.11 -4.17 6.34
CA VAL A 12 0.16 -5.27 6.43
C VAL A 12 0.95 -6.56 6.54
N GLY A 13 0.65 -7.37 7.57
CA GLY A 13 1.25 -8.70 7.77
C GLY A 13 2.69 -8.70 8.31
N LYS A 14 3.56 -7.80 7.87
CA LYS A 14 4.98 -7.73 8.31
C LYS A 14 5.36 -6.35 8.84
N PRO A 15 6.19 -6.25 9.90
CA PRO A 15 6.81 -4.99 10.30
C PRO A 15 7.78 -4.50 9.22
N ILE A 16 8.12 -3.21 9.29
CA ILE A 16 9.21 -2.67 8.49
C ILE A 16 10.08 -1.75 9.35
N ASP A 17 11.35 -2.09 9.43
CA ASP A 17 12.29 -1.39 10.32
C ASP A 17 13.26 -0.49 9.53
N ASN A 18 13.46 -0.75 8.22
CA ASN A 18 14.55 -0.16 7.43
C ASN A 18 14.12 0.47 6.09
N ILE A 19 12.86 0.88 5.91
CA ILE A 19 12.45 1.59 4.68
C ILE A 19 12.56 3.10 4.86
N ASP A 20 13.32 3.74 3.98
CA ASP A 20 13.40 5.20 3.94
C ASP A 20 12.13 5.77 3.31
N SER A 21 11.41 6.59 4.08
CA SER A 21 10.20 7.31 3.64
C SER A 21 10.41 8.19 2.41
N ILE A 22 11.62 8.73 2.21
CA ILE A 22 11.94 9.58 1.04
C ILE A 22 12.07 8.73 -0.21
N ASN A 23 12.80 7.62 -0.12
CA ASN A 23 12.90 6.67 -1.22
C ASN A 23 11.53 6.07 -1.54
N LEU A 24 10.70 5.79 -0.54
CA LEU A 24 9.35 5.30 -0.76
C LEU A 24 8.47 6.29 -1.53
N ALA A 25 8.57 7.60 -1.27
CA ALA A 25 7.82 8.61 -2.04
C ALA A 25 8.26 8.67 -3.50
N LYS A 26 9.56 8.47 -3.78
CA LYS A 26 10.09 8.37 -5.14
C LYS A 26 9.63 7.10 -5.85
N LEU A 27 9.68 5.95 -5.18
CA LEU A 27 9.21 4.67 -5.72
C LEU A 27 7.71 4.71 -6.06
N LEU A 28 6.94 5.43 -5.25
CA LEU A 28 5.51 5.59 -5.43
C LEU A 28 5.14 6.83 -6.28
N ASN A 29 6.11 7.50 -6.92
CA ASN A 29 5.81 8.69 -7.70
C ASN A 29 4.73 8.42 -8.76
N ASP A 30 3.88 9.42 -8.99
CA ASP A 30 2.73 9.41 -9.90
C ASP A 30 1.64 8.37 -9.57
N HIS A 31 1.73 7.67 -8.43
CA HIS A 31 0.69 6.74 -8.01
C HIS A 31 -0.53 7.47 -7.48
N VAL A 32 -1.70 7.06 -7.98
CA VAL A 32 -2.98 7.63 -7.59
C VAL A 32 -3.63 6.74 -6.53
N VAL A 33 -3.80 7.28 -5.34
CA VAL A 33 -4.20 6.53 -4.14
C VAL A 33 -5.41 7.15 -3.45
N THR A 34 -6.15 6.30 -2.76
CA THR A 34 -7.30 6.65 -1.94
C THR A 34 -7.14 6.05 -0.55
N LYS A 35 -7.84 6.61 0.44
CA LYS A 35 -7.88 6.02 1.77
C LYS A 35 -8.40 4.58 1.71
N GLY A 36 -7.61 3.65 2.24
CA GLY A 36 -7.94 2.22 2.31
C GLY A 36 -7.27 1.37 1.23
N ASP A 37 -6.68 1.99 0.20
CA ASP A 37 -5.91 1.27 -0.82
C ASP A 37 -4.73 0.52 -0.21
N ILE A 38 -4.43 -0.65 -0.79
CA ILE A 38 -3.23 -1.42 -0.49
C ILE A 38 -2.28 -1.27 -1.68
N ILE A 39 -1.04 -0.93 -1.36
CA ILE A 39 0.07 -0.73 -2.30
C ILE A 39 1.09 -1.81 -1.99
N ASN A 40 1.47 -2.58 -3.00
CA ASN A 40 2.57 -3.52 -2.89
C ASN A 40 3.85 -2.84 -3.37
N VAL A 41 4.92 -2.99 -2.60
CA VAL A 41 6.25 -2.46 -2.92
C VAL A 41 7.24 -3.60 -2.81
N TYR A 42 8.01 -3.80 -3.88
CA TYR A 42 9.16 -4.70 -3.85
C TYR A 42 10.41 -3.88 -3.52
N PHE A 43 11.06 -4.23 -2.42
CA PHE A 43 12.27 -3.56 -1.94
C PHE A 43 13.22 -4.58 -1.33
N MET A 44 14.50 -4.54 -1.73
CA MET A 44 15.54 -5.49 -1.28
C MET A 44 15.13 -6.97 -1.45
N GLY A 45 14.49 -7.30 -2.59
CA GLY A 45 14.03 -8.67 -2.87
C GLY A 45 12.85 -9.14 -2.02
N GLN A 46 12.23 -8.26 -1.22
CA GLN A 46 11.05 -8.58 -0.41
C GLN A 46 9.85 -7.73 -0.83
N ARG A 47 8.67 -8.35 -0.80
CA ARG A 47 7.39 -7.67 -0.99
C ARG A 47 6.88 -7.13 0.35
N TYR A 48 6.50 -5.86 0.35
CA TYR A 48 5.83 -5.18 1.45
C TYR A 48 4.49 -4.63 1.00
N ASP A 49 3.45 -4.92 1.79
CA ASP A 49 2.09 -4.44 1.53
C ASP A 49 1.79 -3.28 2.49
N PHE A 50 1.42 -2.13 1.95
CA PHE A 50 1.12 -0.93 2.70
C PHE A 50 -0.31 -0.47 2.47
N LYS A 51 -1.06 -0.28 3.56
CA LYS A 51 -2.40 0.29 3.50
C LYS A 51 -2.36 1.80 3.72
N ILE A 52 -3.00 2.56 2.83
CA ILE A 52 -3.21 4.00 3.01
C ILE A 52 -4.25 4.23 4.12
N ILE A 53 -3.82 4.87 5.21
CA ILE A 53 -4.70 5.15 6.37
C ILE A 53 -5.33 6.52 6.27
N LYS A 54 -4.54 7.51 5.83
CA LYS A 54 -4.98 8.89 5.64
C LYS A 54 -4.02 9.60 4.69
N HIS A 55 -4.51 10.65 4.05
CA HIS A 55 -3.70 11.56 3.26
C HIS A 55 -4.20 13.00 3.45
N SER A 56 -3.35 13.96 3.14
CA SER A 56 -3.67 15.39 3.08
C SER A 56 -3.24 15.94 1.72
N PRO A 57 -4.10 16.70 1.01
CA PRO A 57 -5.43 17.17 1.41
C PRO A 57 -6.46 16.03 1.53
N ARG A 58 -7.53 16.26 2.32
CA ARG A 58 -8.59 15.27 2.57
C ARG A 58 -9.59 15.27 1.40
N THR A 59 -9.15 14.74 0.27
CA THR A 59 -9.96 14.57 -0.94
C THR A 59 -10.36 13.11 -1.12
N LYS A 60 -11.10 12.80 -2.18
CA LYS A 60 -11.42 11.39 -2.53
C LYS A 60 -10.21 10.62 -3.03
N VAL A 61 -9.27 11.31 -3.67
CA VAL A 61 -8.14 10.72 -4.37
C VAL A 61 -6.99 11.73 -4.43
N VAL A 62 -5.77 11.24 -4.21
CA VAL A 62 -4.55 12.03 -4.31
C VAL A 62 -3.49 11.30 -5.12
N SER A 63 -2.59 12.05 -5.73
CA SER A 63 -1.37 11.53 -6.38
C SER A 63 -0.18 11.64 -5.43
N ILE A 64 0.70 10.65 -5.43
CA ILE A 64 1.96 10.67 -4.69
C ILE A 64 3.02 11.33 -5.57
N HIS A 65 3.76 12.28 -5.00
CA HIS A 65 4.90 12.93 -5.63
C HIS A 65 6.17 12.68 -4.83
N PRO A 66 7.36 12.96 -5.39
CA PRO A 66 8.63 12.69 -4.70
C PRO A 66 8.80 13.56 -3.44
N MET A 67 8.09 14.69 -3.37
CA MET A 67 8.03 15.58 -2.21
C MET A 67 6.92 15.22 -1.20
N THR A 68 6.08 14.23 -1.51
CA THR A 68 5.04 13.79 -0.58
C THR A 68 5.68 13.23 0.68
N LYS A 69 5.35 13.80 1.83
CA LYS A 69 5.83 13.28 3.12
C LYS A 69 5.08 11.99 3.45
N ILE A 70 5.80 10.86 3.46
CA ILE A 70 5.25 9.57 3.89
C ILE A 70 5.55 9.34 5.37
N THR A 71 4.51 9.00 6.12
CA THR A 71 4.61 8.58 7.52
C THR A 71 4.18 7.13 7.63
N ILE A 72 5.08 6.27 8.10
CA ILE A 72 4.78 4.86 8.36
C ILE A 72 4.36 4.76 9.82
N SER A 73 3.20 4.18 10.08
CA SER A 73 2.74 3.95 11.45
C SER A 73 3.25 2.61 11.95
N ASP A 74 3.82 2.61 13.16
CA ASP A 74 4.40 1.43 13.84
C ASP A 74 3.40 0.29 14.09
N LYS A 75 2.10 0.57 13.96
CA LYS A 75 1.03 -0.43 14.16
C LYS A 75 0.81 -1.22 12.88
N ILE A 76 1.26 -2.47 12.88
CA ILE A 76 1.00 -3.45 11.82
C ILE A 76 -0.50 -3.79 11.78
N ILE A 77 -1.03 -3.93 10.57
CA ILE A 77 -2.36 -4.51 10.37
C ILE A 77 -2.21 -6.02 10.23
N ASN A 78 -2.72 -6.78 11.21
CA ASN A 78 -2.80 -8.23 11.12
C ASN A 78 -3.77 -8.61 9.99
N GLN A 79 -3.23 -9.22 8.94
CA GLN A 79 -3.98 -9.57 7.73
C GLN A 79 -4.89 -10.77 8.03
N LYS A 80 -6.17 -10.55 8.37
CA LYS A 80 -7.23 -11.54 8.18
C LYS A 80 -7.84 -11.31 6.79
N ILE A 81 -7.10 -11.60 5.73
CA ILE A 81 -7.58 -11.47 4.35
C ILE A 81 -7.40 -12.82 3.67
N GLY A 82 -8.51 -13.44 3.26
CA GLY A 82 -8.47 -14.54 2.31
C GLY A 82 -8.02 -13.99 0.97
N VAL A 83 -6.76 -14.24 0.61
CA VAL A 83 -6.17 -13.82 -0.67
C VAL A 83 -6.11 -15.06 -1.55
N GLU A 84 -6.89 -15.08 -2.64
CA GLU A 84 -6.58 -15.92 -3.79
C GLU A 84 -5.31 -15.35 -4.45
N ILE A 85 -4.17 -15.92 -4.11
CA ILE A 85 -2.90 -15.61 -4.78
C ILE A 85 -2.94 -16.29 -6.15
N ARG A 86 -3.19 -15.53 -7.22
CA ARG A 86 -2.76 -15.96 -8.55
C ARG A 86 -1.25 -15.79 -8.63
N SER A 87 -0.54 -16.90 -8.45
CA SER A 87 0.90 -16.99 -8.65
C SER A 87 1.24 -16.56 -10.09
N MET A 88 1.93 -15.43 -10.25
CA MET A 88 2.78 -15.20 -11.42
C MET A 88 4.19 -15.60 -11.02
N LYS A 89 4.70 -16.58 -11.77
CA LYS A 89 6.02 -17.18 -11.63
C LYS A 89 7.08 -16.17 -12.07
N ASP A 90 8.19 -16.17 -11.35
CA ASP A 90 9.30 -15.22 -11.41
C ASP A 90 9.84 -14.91 -12.81
N VAL A 91 10.17 -13.63 -13.04
CA VAL A 91 11.34 -13.22 -13.84
C VAL A 91 12.01 -12.08 -13.09
N PHE A 92 13.19 -12.36 -12.56
CA PHE A 92 14.08 -11.39 -11.93
C PHE A 92 14.83 -10.61 -13.01
N ASP A 93 14.80 -9.29 -12.92
CA ASP A 93 15.86 -8.39 -13.35
C ASP A 93 15.77 -7.12 -12.48
N ASP A 94 16.92 -6.55 -12.16
CA ASP A 94 17.15 -5.47 -11.19
C ASP A 94 16.08 -4.35 -11.22
N ASP A 95 15.71 -3.89 -10.01
CA ASP A 95 14.92 -2.67 -9.75
C ASP A 95 13.46 -2.59 -10.28
N LEU A 96 12.79 -3.72 -10.50
CA LEU A 96 11.38 -3.70 -10.89
C LEU A 96 10.41 -3.52 -9.69
N VAL A 97 9.94 -2.30 -9.49
CA VAL A 97 8.86 -2.00 -8.52
C VAL A 97 7.51 -2.30 -9.15
N ILE A 98 6.98 -3.51 -8.94
CA ILE A 98 5.60 -3.84 -9.36
C ILE A 98 4.63 -3.33 -8.30
N ILE A 99 3.89 -2.27 -8.64
CA ILE A 99 2.84 -1.71 -7.77
C ILE A 99 1.47 -2.15 -8.28
N GLU A 100 0.93 -3.21 -7.69
CA GLU A 100 -0.44 -3.64 -7.95
C GLU A 100 -1.41 -3.06 -6.92
N LYS A 101 -2.53 -2.50 -7.39
CA LYS A 101 -3.64 -2.06 -6.55
C LYS A 101 -4.54 -3.25 -6.22
N ILE A 102 -4.49 -3.75 -5.00
CA ILE A 102 -5.39 -4.84 -4.56
C ILE A 102 -6.73 -4.24 -4.12
N LYS A 103 -7.82 -4.58 -4.82
CA LYS A 103 -9.18 -4.33 -4.34
C LYS A 103 -9.47 -5.29 -3.17
N THR A 104 -9.60 -4.74 -1.96
CA THR A 104 -10.08 -5.53 -0.81
C THR A 104 -11.55 -5.90 -1.05
N VAL A 105 -11.85 -7.20 -1.20
CA VAL A 105 -13.22 -7.71 -1.26
C VAL A 105 -13.70 -7.93 0.17
N SER A 106 -14.63 -7.10 0.64
CA SER A 106 -15.29 -7.29 1.94
C SER A 106 -16.31 -8.42 1.83
N VAL A 107 -15.95 -9.62 2.28
CA VAL A 107 -16.92 -10.72 2.43
C VAL A 107 -17.84 -10.37 3.60
N HIS A 108 -19.01 -9.82 3.31
CA HIS A 108 -20.07 -9.71 4.30
C HIS A 108 -20.60 -11.13 4.54
N LYS A 109 -20.35 -11.65 5.74
CA LYS A 109 -20.93 -12.89 6.24
C LYS A 109 -22.45 -12.72 6.19
N ILE A 110 -23.11 -13.38 5.24
CA ILE A 110 -24.57 -13.47 5.18
C ILE A 110 -24.98 -14.19 6.47
N GLN A 111 -25.57 -13.46 7.41
CA GLN A 111 -26.25 -14.07 8.55
C GLN A 111 -27.53 -14.71 8.01
N THR A 112 -27.54 -16.03 7.89
CA THR A 112 -28.79 -16.80 7.78
C THR A 112 -29.47 -16.74 9.15
N VAL A 113 -30.46 -15.87 9.28
CA VAL A 113 -31.43 -15.93 10.38
C VAL A 113 -32.35 -17.11 10.08
N LYS A 114 -32.42 -18.06 10.99
CA LYS A 114 -33.43 -19.13 11.02
C LYS A 114 -34.62 -18.65 11.83
#